data_AF-W1XB90-F1
#
_entry.id   AF-W1XB90-F1
#
_cell.length_a   1.000
_cell.length_b   1.000
_cell.length_c   1.000
_cell.angle_alpha   90.00
_cell.angle_beta   90.00
_cell.angle_gamma   90.00
#
_symmetry.space_group_name_H-M   'P 1'
#
loop_
_entity.id
_entity.type
_entity.pdbx_description
1 polymer ?
#
loop_
_entity_poly.entity_id
_entity_poly.type
_entity_poly.pdbx_seq_one_letter_code
_entity_poly.pdbx_strand_id
1 'polypeptide(L)'
;GNLEEPAVMVNYFLQGDPYQGMVHFTRFFLNTILGMGGFIDVAGMANPKLQRTEPHRFGSTLGHYGVGYGPYVQLPFYGSFTLRDDGGDMADGLYPVLSWLTWPMSVGKWTLEGIETRAQLLDSDGLLRQSSDPYIMVREAYFQRHDFIANGGELKPQENPNAQAIQD
;
A
#
# COMPACT_ATOMS: atom_id res chain seq x y z
N GLY A 1 7.06 -5.09 -1.32
CA GLY A 1 8.31 -5.88 -1.12
C GLY A 1 9.55 -5.09 -1.51
N ASN A 2 10.77 -5.65 -1.50
CA ASN A 2 12.01 -4.89 -1.78
C ASN A 2 12.00 -4.18 -3.16
N LEU A 3 11.35 -4.76 -4.17
CA LEU A 3 11.24 -4.19 -5.52
C LEU A 3 10.44 -2.87 -5.58
N GLU A 4 9.60 -2.61 -4.58
CA GLU A 4 8.75 -1.41 -4.53
C GLU A 4 9.40 -0.27 -3.75
N GLU A 5 10.41 -0.55 -2.93
CA GLU A 5 11.08 0.45 -2.08
C GLU A 5 11.58 1.68 -2.88
N PRO A 6 12.14 1.55 -4.11
CA PRO A 6 12.50 2.72 -4.92
C PRO A 6 11.29 3.54 -5.38
N ALA A 7 10.16 2.89 -5.71
CA ALA A 7 8.93 3.58 -6.07
C ALA A 7 8.35 4.33 -4.86
N VAL A 8 8.40 3.70 -3.68
CA VAL A 8 7.98 4.32 -2.42
C VAL A 8 8.85 5.53 -2.07
N MET A 9 10.17 5.41 -2.22
CA MET A 9 11.11 6.52 -2.07
C MET A 9 10.73 7.71 -2.97
N VAL A 10 10.52 7.46 -4.27
CA VAL A 10 10.16 8.51 -5.23
C VAL A 10 8.85 9.18 -4.83
N ASN A 11 7.84 8.41 -4.43
CA ASN A 11 6.54 8.96 -4.06
C ASN A 11 6.57 9.76 -2.76
N TYR A 12 7.35 9.36 -1.76
CA TYR A 12 7.56 10.21 -0.58
C TYR A 12 8.26 11.53 -0.93
N PHE A 13 9.23 11.53 -1.85
CA PHE A 13 9.80 12.78 -2.36
C PHE A 13 8.76 13.63 -3.08
N LEU A 14 7.88 13.02 -3.89
CA LEU A 14 6.80 13.74 -4.56
C LEU A 14 5.79 14.32 -3.55
N GLN A 15 5.53 13.65 -2.45
CA GLN A 15 4.66 14.12 -1.36
C GLN A 15 5.33 15.18 -0.47
N GLY A 16 6.62 15.47 -0.67
CA GLY A 16 7.37 16.46 0.11
C GLY A 16 7.92 15.96 1.44
N ASP A 17 7.97 14.65 1.67
CA ASP A 17 8.59 14.02 2.85
C ASP A 17 9.92 13.33 2.48
N PRO A 18 11.05 14.07 2.47
CA PRO A 18 12.34 13.49 2.13
C PRO A 18 12.89 12.55 3.21
N TYR A 19 12.40 12.65 4.45
CA TYR A 19 12.87 11.78 5.53
C TYR A 19 12.39 10.34 5.27
N GLN A 20 11.10 10.16 5.01
CA GLN A 20 10.55 8.86 4.66
C GLN A 20 11.12 8.35 3.33
N GLY A 21 11.32 9.25 2.34
CA GLY A 21 12.03 8.90 1.12
C GLY A 21 13.39 8.24 1.37
N MET A 22 14.21 8.83 2.25
CA MET A 22 15.52 8.28 2.60
C MET A 22 15.47 7.01 3.47
N VAL A 23 14.41 6.83 4.27
CA VAL A 23 14.15 5.56 4.97
C VAL A 23 13.99 4.42 3.96
N HIS A 24 13.16 4.62 2.94
CA HIS A 24 12.92 3.62 1.90
C HIS A 24 14.14 3.41 0.97
N PHE A 25 14.91 4.46 0.70
CA PHE A 25 16.23 4.32 0.06
C PHE A 25 17.14 3.39 0.87
N THR A 26 17.25 3.63 2.18
CA THR A 26 18.13 2.85 3.07
C THR A 26 17.67 1.41 3.16
N ARG A 27 16.35 1.18 3.22
CA ARG A 27 15.77 -0.17 3.16
C ARG A 27 16.17 -0.90 1.89
N PHE A 28 15.94 -0.28 0.72
CA PHE A 28 16.32 -0.86 -0.56
C PHE A 28 17.82 -1.16 -0.64
N PHE A 29 18.67 -0.21 -0.22
CA PHE A 29 20.12 -0.35 -0.26
C PHE A 29 20.61 -1.51 0.60
N LEU A 30 20.22 -1.56 1.88
CA LEU A 30 20.66 -2.60 2.81
C LEU A 30 20.13 -3.97 2.41
N ASN A 31 18.84 -4.08 2.08
CA ASN A 31 18.23 -5.36 1.74
C ASN A 31 18.76 -5.90 0.40
N THR A 32 19.03 -5.03 -0.57
CA THR A 32 19.60 -5.47 -1.86
C THR A 32 21.06 -5.88 -1.73
N ILE A 33 21.90 -5.07 -1.07
CA ILE A 33 23.36 -5.28 -1.04
C ILE A 33 23.75 -6.32 0.02
N LEU A 34 23.15 -6.27 1.20
CA LEU A 34 23.50 -7.15 2.34
C LEU A 34 22.46 -8.25 2.56
N GLY A 35 21.22 -8.04 2.12
CA GLY A 35 20.10 -8.98 2.30
C GLY A 35 19.89 -9.94 1.13
N MET A 36 20.96 -10.28 0.40
CA MET A 36 20.92 -11.18 -0.77
C MET A 36 19.89 -10.73 -1.82
N GLY A 37 19.96 -9.49 -2.32
CA GLY A 37 19.02 -9.02 -3.34
C GLY A 37 17.60 -8.75 -2.83
N GLY A 38 17.42 -8.66 -1.51
CA GLY A 38 16.15 -8.35 -0.86
C GLY A 38 15.41 -9.55 -0.26
N PHE A 39 16.01 -10.75 -0.25
CA PHE A 39 15.44 -11.92 0.41
C PHE A 39 15.48 -11.82 1.95
N ILE A 40 16.44 -11.07 2.51
CA ILE A 40 16.59 -10.86 3.96
C ILE A 40 16.37 -9.37 4.28
N ASP A 41 15.52 -9.07 5.26
CA ASP A 41 15.25 -7.71 5.74
C ASP A 41 16.34 -7.23 6.73
N VAL A 42 17.54 -7.00 6.21
CA VAL A 42 18.69 -6.47 6.97
C VAL A 42 18.37 -5.10 7.55
N ALA A 43 17.65 -4.25 6.81
CA ALA A 43 17.27 -2.92 7.25
C ALA A 43 16.39 -2.96 8.51
N GLY A 44 15.33 -3.79 8.48
CA GLY A 44 14.43 -3.95 9.63
C GLY A 44 15.12 -4.52 10.88
N MET A 45 16.10 -5.41 10.70
CA MET A 45 16.92 -5.92 11.82
C MET A 45 17.90 -4.87 12.36
N ALA A 46 18.40 -3.97 11.52
CA ALA A 46 19.38 -2.96 11.90
C ALA A 46 18.77 -1.81 12.72
N ASN A 47 17.54 -1.40 12.43
CA ASN A 47 16.89 -0.30 13.14
C ASN A 47 15.35 -0.43 13.10
N PRO A 48 14.65 -0.28 14.24
CA PRO A 48 13.18 -0.28 14.27
C PRO A 48 12.53 0.76 13.34
N LYS A 49 13.17 1.90 13.09
CA LYS A 49 12.67 2.93 12.15
C LYS A 49 12.74 2.51 10.69
N LEU A 50 13.47 1.45 10.38
CA LEU A 50 13.60 0.88 9.05
C LEU A 50 12.76 -0.39 8.91
N GLN A 51 11.79 -0.65 9.79
CA GLN A 51 10.87 -1.79 9.60
C GLN A 51 10.04 -1.62 8.33
N ARG A 52 9.64 -2.75 7.74
CA ARG A 52 8.79 -2.75 6.54
C ARG A 52 7.44 -2.13 6.85
N THR A 53 7.00 -1.23 5.97
CA THR A 53 5.68 -0.60 6.01
C THR A 53 4.91 -0.88 4.71
N GLU A 54 3.62 -0.52 4.69
CA GLU A 54 2.80 -0.58 3.49
C GLU A 54 3.32 0.41 2.43
N PRO A 55 3.35 0.02 1.14
CA PRO A 55 3.93 0.83 0.09
C PRO A 55 3.09 2.07 -0.20
N HIS A 56 3.73 3.25 -0.16
CA HIS A 56 3.16 4.51 -0.63
C HIS A 56 3.58 4.72 -2.09
N ARG A 57 2.65 4.47 -3.02
CA ARG A 57 2.87 4.51 -4.47
C ARG A 57 2.17 5.69 -5.13
N PHE A 58 2.23 5.79 -6.46
CA PHE A 58 1.70 6.96 -7.15
C PHE A 58 0.21 7.22 -6.89
N GLY A 59 -0.60 6.19 -6.70
CA GLY A 59 -1.98 6.33 -6.26
C GLY A 59 -2.14 7.07 -4.93
N SER A 60 -1.30 6.72 -3.94
CA SER A 60 -1.26 7.43 -2.67
C SER A 60 -0.81 8.89 -2.81
N THR A 61 0.13 9.18 -3.72
CA THR A 61 0.56 10.55 -4.04
C THR A 61 -0.58 11.36 -4.64
N LEU A 62 -1.36 10.76 -5.55
CA LEU A 62 -2.58 11.39 -6.08
C LEU A 62 -3.58 11.66 -4.94
N GLY A 63 -3.79 10.70 -4.05
CA GLY A 63 -4.65 10.84 -2.88
C GLY A 63 -4.19 11.94 -1.91
N HIS A 64 -2.88 12.03 -1.66
CA HIS A 64 -2.26 13.07 -0.84
C HIS A 64 -2.57 14.48 -1.38
N TYR A 65 -2.58 14.63 -2.70
CA TYR A 65 -2.97 15.87 -3.39
C TYR A 65 -4.47 16.03 -3.63
N GLY A 66 -5.31 15.21 -3.00
CA GLY A 66 -6.77 15.36 -3.04
C GLY A 66 -7.45 14.89 -4.33
N VAL A 67 -6.75 14.11 -5.16
CA VAL A 67 -7.38 13.46 -6.32
C VAL A 67 -8.35 12.39 -5.80
N GLY A 68 -9.60 12.43 -6.27
CA GLY A 68 -10.63 11.47 -5.90
C GLY A 68 -10.39 10.09 -6.53
N TYR A 69 -10.96 9.05 -5.91
CA TYR A 69 -10.82 7.65 -6.33
C TYR A 69 -11.34 7.35 -7.76
N GLY A 70 -12.35 8.10 -8.21
CA GLY A 70 -13.19 7.70 -9.34
C GLY A 70 -14.15 6.56 -8.95
N PRO A 71 -14.66 5.78 -9.91
CA PRO A 71 -15.55 4.66 -9.61
C PRO A 71 -14.79 3.53 -8.91
N TYR A 72 -15.42 2.97 -7.87
CA TYR A 72 -15.03 1.67 -7.33
C TYR A 72 -15.58 0.56 -8.22
N VAL A 73 -14.72 -0.34 -8.66
CA VAL A 73 -15.12 -1.52 -9.41
C VAL A 73 -14.54 -2.78 -8.76
N GLN A 74 -15.35 -3.83 -8.75
CA GLN A 74 -14.92 -5.17 -8.33
C GLN A 74 -14.64 -5.99 -9.59
N LEU A 75 -13.36 -6.27 -9.84
CA LEU A 75 -12.94 -6.99 -11.03
C LEU A 75 -12.86 -8.50 -10.77
N PRO A 76 -13.30 -9.36 -11.71
CA PRO A 76 -13.08 -10.79 -11.63
C PRO A 76 -11.58 -11.10 -11.50
N PHE A 77 -11.23 -12.03 -10.61
CA PHE A 77 -9.86 -12.48 -10.28
C PHE A 77 -8.93 -11.43 -9.64
N TYR A 78 -9.11 -10.14 -9.90
CA TYR A 78 -8.26 -9.08 -9.35
C TYR A 78 -8.70 -8.65 -7.94
N GLY A 79 -9.99 -8.35 -7.76
CA GLY A 79 -10.50 -7.81 -6.50
C GLY A 79 -11.01 -6.38 -6.62
N SER A 80 -10.87 -5.61 -5.54
CA SER A 80 -11.19 -4.18 -5.49
C SER A 80 -10.26 -3.39 -6.41
N PHE A 81 -10.81 -2.41 -7.14
CA PHE A 81 -10.02 -1.56 -8.03
C PHE A 81 -10.59 -0.14 -8.07
N THR A 82 -9.71 0.86 -8.03
CA THR A 82 -10.03 2.25 -8.38
C THR A 82 -9.06 2.80 -9.42
N LEU A 83 -9.51 3.78 -10.20
CA LEU A 83 -8.65 4.43 -11.20
C LEU A 83 -7.50 5.19 -10.55
N ARG A 84 -7.73 5.79 -9.37
CA ARG A 84 -6.70 6.56 -8.66
C ARG A 84 -5.59 5.66 -8.13
N ASP A 85 -5.94 4.63 -7.36
CA ASP A 85 -4.93 3.85 -6.65
C ASP A 85 -4.37 2.73 -7.49
N ASP A 86 -5.19 1.75 -7.86
CA ASP A 86 -4.72 0.59 -8.61
C ASP A 86 -4.26 0.97 -10.02
N GLY A 87 -4.97 1.90 -10.67
CA GLY A 87 -4.57 2.46 -11.96
C GLY A 87 -3.38 3.42 -11.85
N GLY A 88 -3.38 4.33 -10.87
CA GLY A 88 -2.31 5.30 -10.68
C GLY A 88 -0.99 4.64 -10.30
N ASP A 89 -1.01 3.62 -9.45
CA ASP A 89 0.17 2.85 -9.05
C ASP A 89 0.91 2.20 -10.24
N MET A 90 0.26 2.02 -11.40
CA MET A 90 0.93 1.56 -12.61
C MET A 90 1.97 2.56 -13.14
N ALA A 91 1.86 3.85 -12.79
CA ALA A 91 2.82 4.89 -13.16
C ALA A 91 4.23 4.61 -12.59
N ASP A 92 4.32 3.92 -11.46
CA ASP A 92 5.60 3.53 -10.85
C ASP A 92 6.34 2.47 -11.70
N GLY A 93 5.66 1.83 -12.65
CA GLY A 93 6.26 0.94 -13.64
C GLY A 93 7.01 1.66 -14.77
N LEU A 94 7.00 3.00 -14.81
CA LEU A 94 7.67 3.81 -15.85
C LEU A 94 9.15 4.08 -15.54
N TYR A 95 9.60 3.82 -14.31
CA TYR A 95 10.97 4.05 -13.88
C TYR A 95 11.52 2.87 -13.06
N PRO A 96 12.86 2.74 -12.93
CA PRO A 96 13.45 1.66 -12.16
C PRO A 96 13.01 1.69 -10.69
N VAL A 97 12.81 0.55 -10.03
CA VAL A 97 13.17 -0.81 -10.46
C VAL A 97 12.01 -1.56 -11.14
N LEU A 98 10.77 -1.13 -10.92
CA LEU A 98 9.59 -1.84 -11.43
C LEU A 98 9.55 -1.88 -12.97
N SER A 99 10.11 -0.87 -13.65
CA SER A 99 10.24 -0.87 -15.11
C SER A 99 11.16 -1.97 -15.68
N TRP A 100 11.97 -2.63 -14.85
CA TRP A 100 12.82 -3.75 -15.27
C TRP A 100 12.07 -5.08 -15.32
N LEU A 101 10.86 -5.15 -14.74
CA LEU A 101 10.06 -6.37 -14.76
C LEU A 101 9.41 -6.54 -16.13
N THR A 102 9.62 -7.72 -16.73
CA THR A 102 8.80 -8.14 -17.86
C THR A 102 7.36 -8.35 -17.42
N TRP A 103 6.40 -8.29 -18.34
CA TRP A 103 5.00 -8.52 -18.00
C TRP A 103 4.76 -9.87 -17.28
N PRO A 104 5.36 -11.01 -17.70
CA PRO A 104 5.28 -12.25 -16.93
C PRO A 104 5.82 -12.16 -15.50
N MET A 105 6.91 -11.40 -15.28
CA MET A 105 7.46 -11.18 -13.94
C MET A 105 6.52 -10.35 -13.07
N SER A 106 5.88 -9.32 -13.65
CA SER A 106 4.89 -8.49 -12.93
C SER A 106 3.67 -9.30 -12.52
N VAL A 107 3.17 -10.16 -13.42
CA VAL A 107 2.07 -11.10 -13.09
C VAL A 107 2.51 -12.10 -12.02
N GLY A 108 3.73 -12.64 -12.11
CA GLY A 108 4.30 -13.54 -11.10
C GLY A 108 4.40 -12.89 -9.72
N LYS A 109 4.88 -11.65 -9.65
CA LYS A 109 4.94 -10.84 -8.42
C LYS A 109 3.53 -10.69 -7.82
N TRP A 110 2.57 -10.18 -8.60
CA TRP A 110 1.20 -9.99 -8.15
C TRP A 110 0.58 -11.30 -7.64
N THR A 111 0.81 -12.41 -8.35
CA THR A 111 0.28 -13.73 -7.97
C THR A 111 0.86 -14.20 -6.64
N LEU A 112 2.18 -14.11 -6.45
CA LEU A 112 2.83 -14.56 -5.21
C LEU A 112 2.40 -13.71 -4.00
N GLU A 113 2.36 -12.38 -4.17
CA GLU A 113 1.88 -11.47 -3.12
C GLU A 113 0.40 -11.71 -2.79
N GLY A 114 -0.43 -11.98 -3.79
CA GLY A 114 -1.84 -12.32 -3.61
C GLY A 114 -2.04 -13.65 -2.86
N ILE A 115 -1.26 -14.68 -3.19
CA ILE A 115 -1.29 -15.98 -2.49
C ILE A 115 -0.85 -15.81 -1.04
N GLU A 116 0.25 -15.10 -0.78
CA GLU A 116 0.76 -14.85 0.56
C GLU A 116 -0.27 -14.07 1.40
N THR A 117 -0.84 -12.99 0.86
CA THR A 117 -1.89 -12.22 1.54
C THR A 117 -3.10 -13.10 1.85
N ARG A 118 -3.52 -13.95 0.89
CA ARG A 118 -4.63 -14.88 1.13
C ARG A 118 -4.30 -15.88 2.24
N ALA A 119 -3.08 -16.41 2.26
CA ALA A 119 -2.63 -17.35 3.28
C ALA A 119 -2.68 -16.73 4.69
N GLN A 120 -2.21 -15.49 4.84
CA GLN A 120 -2.24 -14.75 6.11
C GLN A 120 -3.68 -14.47 6.59
N LEU A 121 -4.64 -14.33 5.67
CA LEU A 121 -6.04 -14.07 5.99
C LEU A 121 -6.88 -15.33 6.22
N LEU A 122 -6.33 -16.54 6.09
CA LEU A 122 -7.09 -17.79 6.22
C LEU A 122 -7.79 -17.93 7.58
N ASP A 123 -7.10 -17.58 8.67
CA ASP A 123 -7.65 -17.69 10.03
C ASP A 123 -8.73 -16.64 10.31
N SER A 124 -8.70 -15.52 9.57
CA SER A 124 -9.66 -14.41 9.70
C SER A 124 -10.85 -14.52 8.74
N ASP A 125 -10.89 -15.54 7.87
CA ASP A 125 -11.93 -15.71 6.85
C ASP A 125 -13.35 -15.81 7.47
N GLY A 126 -13.43 -16.34 8.69
CA GLY A 126 -14.68 -16.45 9.45
C GLY A 126 -15.33 -15.10 9.76
N LEU A 127 -14.53 -14.04 10.01
CA LEU A 127 -15.04 -12.71 10.32
C LEU A 127 -15.82 -12.13 9.12
N LEU A 128 -15.28 -12.31 7.92
CA LEU A 128 -15.93 -11.84 6.70
C LEU A 128 -17.19 -12.66 6.38
N ARG A 129 -17.14 -13.99 6.55
CA ARG A 129 -18.28 -14.88 6.26
C ARG A 129 -19.46 -14.71 7.22
N GLN A 130 -19.21 -14.24 8.43
CA GLN A 130 -20.24 -13.98 9.45
C GLN A 130 -20.81 -12.56 9.37
N SER A 131 -20.24 -11.69 8.52
CA SER A 131 -20.76 -10.34 8.28
C SER A 131 -22.14 -10.39 7.62
N SER A 132 -23.02 -9.45 7.99
CA SER A 132 -24.32 -9.28 7.36
C SER A 132 -24.22 -8.85 5.90
N ASP A 133 -23.19 -8.08 5.55
CA ASP A 133 -22.89 -7.65 4.18
C ASP A 133 -21.38 -7.72 3.92
N PRO A 134 -20.88 -8.87 3.42
CA PRO A 134 -19.46 -9.05 3.13
C PRO A 134 -18.95 -8.10 2.05
N TYR A 135 -19.78 -7.72 1.08
CA TYR A 135 -19.36 -6.84 0.00
C TYR A 135 -19.08 -5.42 0.51
N ILE A 136 -20.00 -4.87 1.31
CA ILE A 136 -19.81 -3.55 1.91
C ILE A 136 -18.62 -3.57 2.86
N MET A 137 -18.46 -4.61 3.68
CA MET A 137 -17.30 -4.74 4.57
C MET A 137 -15.96 -4.70 3.81
N VAL A 138 -15.84 -5.43 2.70
CA VAL A 138 -14.62 -5.41 1.86
C VAL A 138 -14.40 -4.03 1.23
N ARG A 139 -15.47 -3.41 0.72
CA ARG A 139 -15.39 -2.08 0.08
C ARG A 139 -14.95 -1.01 1.08
N GLU A 140 -15.53 -0.98 2.28
CA GLU A 140 -15.15 -0.01 3.31
C GLU A 140 -13.73 -0.26 3.81
N ALA A 141 -13.32 -1.53 3.99
CA ALA A 141 -11.94 -1.86 4.36
C ALA A 141 -10.93 -1.41 3.29
N TYR A 142 -11.28 -1.54 2.01
CA TYR A 142 -10.48 -0.99 0.90
C TYR A 142 -10.30 0.52 1.07
N PHE A 143 -11.39 1.28 1.18
CA PHE A 143 -11.29 2.74 1.30
C PHE A 143 -10.56 3.19 2.57
N GLN A 144 -10.80 2.54 3.72
CA GLN A 144 -10.09 2.84 4.97
C GLN A 144 -8.58 2.66 4.83
N ARG A 145 -8.14 1.53 4.24
CA ARG A 145 -6.71 1.27 4.01
C ARG A 145 -6.10 2.31 3.07
N HIS A 146 -6.78 2.61 1.97
CA HIS A 146 -6.26 3.50 0.94
C HIS A 146 -6.26 4.98 1.38
N ASP A 147 -7.25 5.41 2.16
CA ASP A 147 -7.24 6.74 2.80
C ASP A 147 -6.13 6.86 3.83
N PHE A 148 -5.90 5.82 4.64
CA PHE A 148 -4.82 5.81 5.64
C PHE A 148 -3.45 6.00 4.99
N ILE A 149 -3.18 5.29 3.88
CA ILE A 149 -1.90 5.40 3.15
C ILE A 149 -1.76 6.80 2.51
N ALA A 150 -2.81 7.33 1.87
CA ALA A 150 -2.76 8.66 1.26
C ALA A 150 -2.53 9.80 2.28
N ASN A 151 -2.87 9.58 3.55
CA ASN A 151 -2.69 10.55 4.63
C ASN A 151 -1.39 10.32 5.44
N GLY A 152 -0.42 9.56 4.92
CA GLY A 152 0.89 9.37 5.56
C GLY A 152 0.85 8.45 6.78
N GLY A 153 -0.14 7.55 6.86
CA GLY A 153 -0.28 6.62 7.99
C GLY A 153 -0.97 7.21 9.21
N GLU A 154 -1.74 8.29 9.02
CA GLU A 154 -2.63 8.84 10.04
C GLU A 154 -4.09 8.60 9.65
N LEU A 155 -4.89 8.12 10.60
CA LEU A 155 -6.34 8.06 10.43
C LEU A 155 -6.89 9.48 10.63
N LYS A 156 -7.48 10.07 9.57
CA LYS A 156 -8.32 11.26 9.75
C LYS A 156 -9.49 10.86 10.65
N PRO A 157 -9.67 11.50 11.83
CA PRO A 157 -10.84 11.25 12.64
C PRO A 157 -12.08 11.50 11.80
N GLN A 158 -13.04 10.58 11.80
CA GLN A 158 -14.36 10.90 11.28
C GLN A 158 -14.90 12.04 12.15
N GLU A 159 -15.06 13.24 11.57
CA GLU A 159 -15.78 14.31 12.25
C GLU A 159 -17.21 13.81 12.49
N ASN A 160 -17.49 13.39 13.72
CA ASN A 160 -18.84 13.07 14.15
C ASN A 160 -19.49 14.41 14.52
N PRO A 161 -20.44 14.93 13.73
CA PRO A 161 -21.09 16.21 14.01
C PRO A 161 -21.86 16.19 15.35
N ASN A 162 -22.14 15.01 15.90
CA ASN A 162 -22.79 14.84 17.20
C ASN A 162 -21.79 14.61 18.35
N ALA A 163 -20.47 14.53 18.10
CA ALA A 163 -19.48 14.35 19.18
C ALA A 163 -19.47 15.53 20.16
N GLN A 164 -19.84 16.72 19.70
CA GLN A 164 -20.02 17.90 20.56
C GLN A 164 -21.21 17.74 21.52
N ALA A 165 -22.25 17.00 21.14
CA ALA A 165 -23.46 16.82 21.94
C ALA A 165 -23.32 15.78 23.07
N ILE A 166 -22.18 15.10 23.18
CA ILE A 166 -21.90 14.06 24.20
C ILE A 166 -20.94 14.61 25.28
N GLN A 167 -20.39 15.82 25.10
CA GLN A 167 -19.40 16.43 26.01
C GLN A 167 -20.02 17.35 27.08
N ASP A 168 -21.35 17.51 27.10
CA ASP A 168 -22.13 18.23 28.12
C ASP A 168 -22.86 17.25 29.07
#